data_AF-A0A1G3CLN7-F1
#
_entry.id   AF-A0A1G3CLN7-F1
#
_cell.length_a   1.000
_cell.length_b   1.000
_cell.length_c   1.000
_cell.angle_alpha   90.00
_cell.angle_beta   90.00
_cell.angle_gamma   90.00
#
_symmetry.space_group_name_H-M   'P 1'
#
loop_
_entity.id
_entity.type
_entity.pdbx_description
1 polymer ?
#
loop_
_entity_poly.entity_id
_entity_poly.type
_entity_poly.pdbx_seq_one_letter_code
_entity_poly.pdbx_strand_id
1 'polypeptide(L)'
;MLRSQWIIALQAEDEMEHLLRGYEKMGWRVIRLTCSKQIVTRSQAERQRYRNERYKAYFKSAKVINCPIHKVVFPSCILGTGQRINPLELPKETYMPDTKYLYIEKCGSELLIVVDRLVESVSFYKLKEYFSVTSIACIERVEIKDLIVGLNDKGDNTLGLGTIIDLDPLDDKLTLFTPVQDIYKVTAIYLGNIKVEQGEKERGKIRPVRYL
;
A
#
# COMPACT_ATOMS: atom_id res chain seq x y z
N MET A 1 -19.86 13.04 1.25
CA MET A 1 -20.26 12.54 -0.08
C MET A 1 -20.56 13.74 -0.98
N LEU A 2 -19.92 13.84 -2.14
CA LEU A 2 -20.12 14.96 -3.06
C LEU A 2 -21.48 14.80 -3.76
N ARG A 3 -22.34 15.83 -3.71
CA ARG A 3 -23.64 15.89 -4.40
C ARG A 3 -23.50 16.66 -5.72
N SER A 4 -22.68 16.14 -6.63
CA SER A 4 -22.49 16.76 -7.93
C SER A 4 -23.80 16.70 -8.74
N GLN A 5 -24.07 17.76 -9.50
CA GLN A 5 -25.22 17.84 -10.41
C GLN A 5 -24.81 17.77 -11.89
N TRP A 6 -23.51 17.93 -12.15
CA TRP A 6 -22.92 18.06 -13.48
C TRP A 6 -21.71 17.15 -13.63
N ILE A 7 -21.54 16.61 -14.82
CA ILE A 7 -20.35 15.90 -15.26
C ILE A 7 -19.80 16.67 -16.47
N ILE A 8 -18.54 17.08 -16.40
CA ILE A 8 -17.83 17.67 -17.54
C ILE A 8 -16.87 16.62 -18.09
N ALA A 9 -17.13 16.18 -19.30
CA ALA A 9 -16.38 15.15 -19.99
C ALA A 9 -15.44 15.78 -21.03
N LEU A 10 -14.14 15.65 -20.83
CA LEU A 10 -13.13 16.02 -21.83
C LEU A 10 -12.77 14.75 -22.61
N GLN A 11 -13.19 14.67 -23.89
CA GLN A 11 -12.92 13.53 -24.75
C GLN A 11 -12.35 13.95 -26.11
N ALA A 12 -11.56 13.07 -26.71
CA ALA A 12 -11.06 13.24 -28.07
C ALA A 12 -12.09 12.79 -29.10
N GLU A 13 -12.69 11.62 -28.89
CA GLU A 13 -13.69 11.01 -29.77
C GLU A 13 -14.86 10.47 -28.93
N ASP A 14 -15.06 9.15 -28.88
CA ASP A 14 -16.16 8.49 -28.18
C ASP A 14 -15.70 7.59 -27.02
N GLU A 15 -14.45 7.73 -26.57
CA GLU A 15 -13.81 6.81 -25.62
C GLU A 15 -14.55 6.70 -24.27
N MET A 16 -15.34 7.72 -23.91
CA MET A 16 -16.11 7.76 -22.67
C MET A 16 -17.63 7.55 -22.88
N GLU A 17 -18.13 7.40 -24.11
CA GLU A 17 -19.59 7.42 -24.36
C GLU A 17 -20.34 6.29 -23.65
N HIS A 18 -19.71 5.12 -23.48
CA HIS A 18 -20.30 4.01 -22.74
C HIS A 18 -20.59 4.36 -21.27
N LEU A 19 -19.77 5.23 -20.65
CA LEU A 19 -19.99 5.74 -19.29
C LEU A 19 -21.00 6.88 -19.29
N LEU A 20 -20.82 7.86 -20.17
CA LEU A 20 -21.60 9.10 -20.18
C LEU A 20 -23.09 8.83 -20.39
N ARG A 21 -23.43 7.93 -21.32
CA ARG A 21 -24.82 7.51 -21.56
C ARG A 21 -25.46 6.86 -20.34
N GLY A 22 -24.68 6.12 -19.54
CA GLY A 22 -25.14 5.54 -18.27
C GLY A 22 -25.51 6.62 -17.26
N TYR A 23 -24.63 7.62 -17.09
CA TYR A 23 -24.89 8.73 -16.18
C TYR A 23 -26.07 9.60 -16.63
N GLU A 24 -26.23 9.86 -17.91
CA GLU A 24 -27.41 10.58 -18.43
C GLU A 24 -28.72 9.85 -18.08
N LYS A 25 -28.77 8.52 -18.25
CA LYS A 25 -29.92 7.69 -17.86
C LYS A 25 -30.21 7.74 -16.35
N MET A 26 -29.18 7.94 -15.54
CA MET A 26 -29.30 8.11 -14.09
C MET A 26 -29.70 9.55 -13.69
N GLY A 27 -29.96 10.44 -14.65
CA GLY A 27 -30.43 11.81 -14.41
C GLY A 27 -29.32 12.85 -14.26
N TRP A 28 -28.07 12.51 -14.56
CA TRP A 28 -26.95 13.45 -14.49
C TRP A 28 -26.92 14.38 -15.69
N ARG A 29 -26.51 15.64 -15.47
CA ARG A 29 -26.28 16.61 -16.56
C ARG A 29 -24.86 16.47 -17.08
N VAL A 30 -24.70 15.92 -18.28
CA VAL A 30 -23.39 15.71 -18.90
C VAL A 30 -23.09 16.81 -19.93
N ILE A 31 -21.93 17.45 -19.79
CA ILE A 31 -21.36 18.39 -20.77
C ILE A 31 -20.17 17.70 -21.43
N ARG A 32 -20.19 17.60 -22.76
CA ARG A 32 -19.09 17.05 -23.56
C ARG A 32 -18.25 18.19 -24.13
N LEU A 33 -16.95 18.14 -23.89
CA LEU A 33 -15.97 19.12 -24.36
C LEU A 33 -14.88 18.40 -25.14
N THR A 34 -14.49 18.98 -26.27
CA THR A 34 -13.34 18.50 -27.03
C THR A 34 -12.05 18.90 -26.32
N CYS A 35 -11.08 18.00 -26.32
CA CYS A 35 -9.74 18.31 -25.82
C CYS A 35 -9.10 19.45 -26.63
N SER A 36 -8.51 20.43 -25.95
CA SER A 36 -7.82 21.54 -26.62
C SER A 36 -6.63 21.03 -27.45
N LYS A 37 -6.49 21.53 -28.68
CA LYS A 37 -5.36 21.23 -29.58
C LYS A 37 -4.01 21.73 -29.05
N GLN A 38 -4.01 22.58 -28.03
CA GLN A 38 -2.80 23.10 -27.38
C GLN A 38 -2.27 22.16 -26.27
N ILE A 39 -2.98 21.09 -25.94
CA ILE A 39 -2.57 20.14 -24.91
C ILE A 39 -1.43 19.28 -25.44
N VAL A 40 -0.30 19.30 -24.73
CA VAL A 40 0.85 18.43 -25.02
C VAL A 40 0.66 17.09 -24.31
N THR A 41 0.68 16.01 -25.10
CA THR A 41 0.67 14.65 -24.57
C THR A 41 1.95 14.38 -23.79
N ARG A 42 1.84 14.20 -22.47
CA ARG A 42 2.97 13.82 -21.63
C ARG A 42 3.20 12.31 -21.69
N SER A 43 4.40 11.92 -22.08
CA SER A 43 4.92 10.55 -22.02
C SER A 43 4.96 10.02 -20.58
N GLN A 44 5.06 8.71 -20.42
CA GLN A 44 5.23 8.07 -19.11
C GLN A 44 6.48 8.58 -18.39
N ALA A 45 7.59 8.76 -19.12
CA ALA A 45 8.85 9.26 -18.59
C ALA A 45 8.73 10.69 -18.06
N GLU A 46 8.06 11.59 -18.79
CA GLU A 46 7.82 12.97 -18.32
C GLU A 46 6.93 13.00 -17.08
N ARG A 47 5.89 12.16 -17.03
CA ARG A 47 5.04 12.04 -15.84
C ARG A 47 5.83 11.52 -14.64
N GLN A 48 6.72 10.55 -14.83
CA GLN A 48 7.57 10.03 -13.77
C GLN A 48 8.58 11.08 -13.31
N ARG A 49 9.21 11.81 -14.23
CA ARG A 49 10.11 12.93 -13.91
C ARG A 49 9.40 13.99 -13.07
N TYR A 50 8.21 14.41 -13.49
CA TYR A 50 7.40 15.35 -12.72
C TYR A 50 7.09 14.83 -11.31
N ARG A 51 6.74 13.54 -11.16
CA ARG A 51 6.53 12.93 -9.84
C ARG A 51 7.81 12.91 -9.00
N ASN A 52 8.96 12.55 -9.56
CA ASN A 52 10.25 12.58 -8.86
C ASN A 52 10.58 13.99 -8.34
N GLU A 53 10.38 15.03 -9.15
CA GLU A 53 10.57 16.42 -8.73
C GLU A 53 9.64 16.79 -7.55
N ARG A 54 8.39 16.30 -7.57
CA ARG A 54 7.42 16.51 -6.48
C ARG A 54 7.78 15.73 -5.21
N TYR A 55 8.22 14.48 -5.34
CA TYR A 55 8.69 13.69 -4.20
C TYR A 55 9.90 14.35 -3.54
N LYS A 56 10.90 14.73 -4.33
CA LYS A 56 12.09 15.42 -3.83
C LYS A 56 11.75 16.70 -3.08
N ALA A 57 10.80 17.49 -3.61
CA ALA A 57 10.33 18.69 -2.93
C ALA A 57 9.60 18.36 -1.61
N TYR A 58 8.72 17.35 -1.61
CA TYR A 58 7.94 16.93 -0.45
C TYR A 58 8.82 16.38 0.69
N PHE A 59 9.74 15.47 0.36
CA PHE A 59 10.61 14.80 1.33
C PHE A 59 11.86 15.60 1.71
N LYS A 60 12.02 16.85 1.22
CA LYS A 60 13.20 17.69 1.51
C LYS A 60 13.50 17.87 3.00
N SER A 61 12.47 17.87 3.85
CA SER A 61 12.59 18.03 5.31
C SER A 61 12.39 16.73 6.09
N ALA A 62 12.34 15.59 5.38
CA ALA A 62 12.07 14.31 6.00
C ALA A 62 13.22 13.81 6.87
N LYS A 63 12.86 13.07 7.91
CA LYS A 63 13.80 12.45 8.85
C LYS A 63 13.49 10.98 9.02
N VAL A 64 14.49 10.24 9.48
CA VAL A 64 14.32 8.85 9.90
C VAL A 64 13.70 8.84 11.29
N ILE A 65 12.57 8.15 11.43
CA ILE A 65 11.84 8.01 12.69
C ILE A 65 11.42 6.56 12.90
N ASN A 66 11.34 6.14 14.15
CA ASN A 66 10.80 4.84 14.53
C ASN A 66 9.38 5.00 15.03
N CYS A 67 8.49 4.15 14.54
CA CYS A 67 7.12 4.02 15.01
C CYS A 67 6.94 2.59 15.56
N PRO A 68 6.48 2.41 16.80
CA PRO A 68 6.12 1.09 17.29
C PRO A 68 4.95 0.53 16.49
N ILE A 69 5.03 -0.74 16.07
CA ILE A 69 4.02 -1.37 15.22
C ILE A 69 2.70 -1.48 15.99
N HIS A 70 2.72 -1.86 17.27
CA HIS A 70 1.52 -1.97 18.10
C HIS A 70 0.75 -0.66 18.32
N LYS A 71 1.33 0.51 18.01
CA LYS A 71 0.67 1.81 18.14
C LYS A 71 -0.12 2.23 16.92
N VAL A 72 0.06 1.53 15.80
CA VAL A 72 -0.56 1.86 14.52
C VAL A 72 -1.32 0.65 13.99
N VAL A 73 -2.36 0.92 13.21
CA VAL A 73 -3.05 -0.11 12.43
C VAL A 73 -2.65 -0.01 10.96
N PHE A 74 -2.74 -1.13 10.25
CA PHE A 74 -2.53 -1.20 8.81
C PHE A 74 -3.86 -1.56 8.14
N PRO A 75 -4.70 -0.61 7.71
CA PRO A 75 -6.06 -0.94 7.23
C PRO A 75 -6.11 -1.94 6.06
N SER A 76 -4.99 -2.16 5.36
CA SER A 76 -4.87 -3.13 4.27
C SER A 76 -4.50 -4.56 4.71
N CYS A 77 -4.19 -4.83 5.98
CA CYS A 77 -3.90 -6.17 6.48
C CYS A 77 -4.02 -6.28 8.00
N ILE A 78 -3.97 -7.49 8.54
CA ILE A 78 -4.16 -7.69 9.98
C ILE A 78 -2.93 -7.36 10.85
N LEU A 79 -1.81 -6.88 10.30
CA LEU A 79 -0.56 -6.66 11.03
C LEU A 79 -0.76 -5.84 12.32
N GLY A 80 -0.43 -6.42 13.47
CA GLY A 80 -0.55 -5.79 14.78
C GLY A 80 -1.96 -5.89 15.39
N THR A 81 -2.90 -6.59 14.75
CA THR A 81 -4.31 -6.68 15.17
C THR A 81 -4.84 -8.11 15.27
N GLY A 82 -4.11 -9.10 14.76
CA GLY A 82 -4.41 -10.53 14.89
C GLY A 82 -3.77 -11.17 16.13
N GLN A 83 -4.04 -12.47 16.30
CA GLN A 83 -3.37 -13.31 17.29
C GLN A 83 -1.97 -13.66 16.79
N ARG A 84 -0.93 -13.15 17.46
CA ARG A 84 0.47 -13.47 17.14
C ARG A 84 0.75 -14.95 17.38
N ILE A 85 1.40 -15.57 16.41
CA ILE A 85 1.86 -16.95 16.47
C ILE A 85 3.38 -16.94 16.38
N ASN A 86 4.04 -17.66 17.29
CA ASN A 86 5.48 -17.83 17.24
C ASN A 86 5.83 -18.79 16.08
N PRO A 87 6.57 -18.35 15.05
CA PRO A 87 6.92 -19.24 13.95
C PRO A 87 7.62 -20.50 14.44
N LEU A 88 8.49 -20.39 15.46
CA LEU A 88 9.26 -21.51 16.02
C LEU A 88 8.40 -22.65 16.60
N GLU A 89 7.12 -22.38 16.92
CA GLU A 89 6.18 -23.37 17.44
C GLU A 89 5.45 -24.15 16.34
N LEU A 90 5.62 -23.79 15.07
CA LEU A 90 4.98 -24.48 13.96
C LEU A 90 5.57 -25.88 13.72
N PRO A 91 4.75 -26.86 13.31
CA PRO A 91 5.26 -28.15 12.88
C PRO A 91 6.17 -27.99 11.66
N LYS A 92 7.33 -28.67 11.64
CA LYS A 92 8.32 -28.59 10.57
C LYS A 92 7.73 -28.91 9.19
N GLU A 93 6.69 -29.72 9.15
CA GLU A 93 5.98 -30.15 7.94
C GLU A 93 5.18 -29.01 7.29
N THR A 94 4.81 -27.99 8.08
CA THR A 94 4.12 -26.77 7.61
C THR A 94 5.07 -25.71 7.08
N TYR A 95 6.36 -25.80 7.43
CA TYR A 95 7.36 -24.85 6.93
C TYR A 95 7.59 -25.04 5.45
N MET A 96 7.73 -23.89 4.81
CA MET A 96 8.20 -23.80 3.44
C MET A 96 9.73 -23.90 3.44
N PRO A 97 10.32 -24.78 2.62
CA PRO A 97 11.77 -24.84 2.46
C PRO A 97 12.33 -23.46 2.11
N ASP A 98 13.50 -23.13 2.68
CA ASP A 98 14.25 -21.89 2.41
C ASP A 98 13.50 -20.57 2.67
N THR A 99 12.34 -20.64 3.34
CA THR A 99 11.56 -19.45 3.72
C THR A 99 11.81 -19.11 5.17
N LYS A 100 12.39 -17.94 5.41
CA LYS A 100 12.57 -17.40 6.76
C LYS A 100 11.31 -16.64 7.18
N TYR A 101 10.46 -17.31 7.98
CA TYR A 101 9.31 -16.68 8.63
C TYR A 101 9.80 -15.75 9.73
N LEU A 102 9.46 -14.46 9.59
CA LEU A 102 9.79 -13.43 10.58
C LEU A 102 8.62 -13.21 11.53
N TYR A 103 7.39 -13.35 11.04
CA TYR A 103 6.20 -12.99 11.81
C TYR A 103 4.95 -13.68 11.28
N ILE A 104 4.05 -14.06 12.18
CA ILE A 104 2.78 -14.67 11.83
C ILE A 104 1.68 -14.12 12.74
N GLU A 105 0.56 -13.74 12.15
CA GLU A 105 -0.67 -13.39 12.85
C GLU A 105 -1.86 -14.10 12.21
N LYS A 106 -2.82 -14.52 13.04
CA LYS A 106 -4.09 -15.10 12.59
C LYS A 106 -5.25 -14.24 13.06
N CYS A 107 -6.21 -13.98 12.18
CA CYS A 107 -7.48 -13.37 12.55
C CYS A 107 -8.62 -13.99 11.73
N GLY A 108 -9.59 -14.63 12.39
CA GLY A 108 -10.67 -15.35 11.71
C GLY A 108 -10.13 -16.40 10.72
N SER A 109 -10.49 -16.26 9.45
CA SER A 109 -10.07 -17.12 8.33
C SER A 109 -8.90 -16.56 7.50
N GLU A 110 -8.21 -15.52 8.00
CA GLU A 110 -7.01 -14.95 7.40
C GLU A 110 -5.78 -15.24 8.27
N LEU A 111 -4.67 -15.57 7.61
CA LEU A 111 -3.35 -15.66 8.20
C LEU A 111 -2.43 -14.65 7.50
N LEU A 112 -1.81 -13.76 8.25
CA LEU A 112 -0.75 -12.89 7.76
C LEU A 112 0.60 -13.54 8.08
N ILE A 113 1.45 -13.63 7.07
CA ILE A 113 2.86 -14.00 7.22
C ILE A 113 3.75 -12.84 6.77
N VAL A 114 4.78 -12.55 7.55
CA VAL A 114 5.90 -11.70 7.13
C VAL A 114 7.12 -12.59 6.96
N VAL A 115 7.70 -12.58 5.78
CA VAL A 115 8.88 -13.37 5.44
C VAL A 115 10.00 -12.43 4.99
N ASP A 116 11.24 -12.88 5.07
CA ASP A 116 12.36 -12.08 4.56
C ASP A 116 12.29 -11.96 3.03
N ARG A 117 12.15 -13.11 2.36
CA ARG A 117 11.91 -13.24 0.92
C ARG A 117 11.05 -14.47 0.67
N LEU A 118 10.17 -14.41 -0.32
CA LEU A 118 9.36 -15.54 -0.76
C LEU A 118 10.06 -16.29 -1.90
N VAL A 119 9.96 -17.61 -1.88
CA VAL A 119 10.40 -18.47 -3.00
C VAL A 119 9.19 -18.71 -3.92
N GLU A 120 9.33 -18.48 -5.23
CA GLU A 120 8.20 -18.42 -6.19
C GLU A 120 7.46 -19.75 -6.43
N SER A 121 7.94 -20.88 -5.89
CA SER A 121 7.41 -22.22 -6.18
C SER A 121 6.64 -22.87 -5.03
N VAL A 122 6.27 -22.11 -4.00
CA VAL A 122 5.80 -22.72 -2.76
C VAL A 122 4.28 -22.78 -2.62
N SER A 123 3.77 -23.97 -2.26
CA SER A 123 2.36 -24.21 -1.95
C SER A 123 2.04 -23.89 -0.49
N PHE A 124 0.94 -23.18 -0.28
CA PHE A 124 0.45 -22.77 1.03
C PHE A 124 -0.60 -23.70 1.64
N TYR A 125 -0.93 -24.79 0.95
CA TYR A 125 -2.03 -25.68 1.36
C TYR A 125 -1.88 -26.18 2.80
N LYS A 126 -0.67 -26.60 3.19
CA LYS A 126 -0.40 -27.13 4.54
C LYS A 126 -0.61 -26.08 5.64
N LEU A 127 -0.22 -24.83 5.39
CA LEU A 127 -0.46 -23.72 6.32
C LEU A 127 -1.95 -23.41 6.42
N LYS A 128 -2.67 -23.40 5.29
CA LYS A 128 -4.13 -23.19 5.26
C LYS A 128 -4.86 -24.27 6.07
N GLU A 129 -4.50 -25.52 5.86
CA GLU A 129 -5.08 -26.66 6.57
C GLU A 129 -4.76 -26.61 8.08
N TYR A 130 -3.48 -26.44 8.45
CA TYR A 130 -3.06 -26.40 9.85
C TYR A 130 -3.78 -25.32 10.67
N PHE A 131 -3.95 -24.13 10.09
CA PHE A 131 -4.64 -23.03 10.76
C PHE A 131 -6.14 -22.97 10.50
N SER A 132 -6.69 -23.86 9.68
CA SER A 132 -8.09 -23.79 9.20
C SER A 132 -8.45 -22.41 8.63
N VAL A 133 -7.59 -21.86 7.76
CA VAL A 133 -7.78 -20.54 7.13
C VAL A 133 -8.06 -20.66 5.63
N THR A 134 -8.81 -19.72 5.09
CA THR A 134 -9.15 -19.69 3.66
C THR A 134 -8.18 -18.84 2.84
N SER A 135 -7.49 -17.90 3.49
CA SER A 135 -6.62 -16.93 2.85
C SER A 135 -5.31 -16.74 3.62
N ILE A 136 -4.22 -16.56 2.88
CA ILE A 136 -2.92 -16.19 3.43
C ILE A 136 -2.50 -14.88 2.77
N ALA A 137 -2.28 -13.86 3.58
CA ALA A 137 -1.66 -12.61 3.19
C ALA A 137 -0.15 -12.70 3.48
N CYS A 138 0.68 -12.29 2.54
CA CYS A 138 2.13 -12.32 2.67
C CYS A 138 2.73 -10.94 2.45
N ILE A 139 3.66 -10.57 3.33
CA ILE A 139 4.52 -9.39 3.22
C ILE A 139 5.97 -9.86 3.13
N GLU A 140 6.67 -9.50 2.06
CA GLU A 140 8.11 -9.69 1.95
C GLU A 140 8.84 -8.45 2.50
N ARG A 141 9.58 -8.59 3.59
CA ARG A 141 10.30 -7.49 4.27
C ARG A 141 11.24 -6.76 3.30
N VAL A 142 11.94 -7.49 2.42
CA VAL A 142 12.86 -6.88 1.46
C VAL A 142 12.15 -6.06 0.38
N GLU A 143 10.90 -6.39 0.05
CA GLU A 143 10.16 -5.71 -1.02
C GLU A 143 9.50 -4.41 -0.55
N ILE A 144 9.11 -4.32 0.71
CA ILE A 144 8.42 -3.13 1.25
C ILE A 144 9.36 -1.93 1.47
N LYS A 145 10.68 -2.13 1.45
CA LYS A 145 11.63 -1.02 1.52
C LYS A 145 11.35 -0.01 0.40
N ASP A 146 11.43 1.28 0.72
CA ASP A 146 11.13 2.42 -0.14
C ASP A 146 9.64 2.55 -0.54
N LEU A 147 8.74 1.73 -0.01
CA LEU A 147 7.31 1.84 -0.29
C LEU A 147 6.75 3.14 0.28
N ILE A 148 6.04 3.92 -0.54
CA ILE A 148 5.25 5.06 -0.07
C ILE A 148 4.10 4.56 0.81
N VAL A 149 3.95 5.20 1.96
CA VAL A 149 2.83 5.00 2.87
C VAL A 149 2.10 6.30 3.16
N GLY A 150 0.78 6.22 3.34
CA GLY A 150 -0.02 7.29 3.91
C GLY A 150 0.00 7.20 5.43
N LEU A 151 0.21 8.32 6.11
CA LEU A 151 0.24 8.43 7.57
C LEU A 151 -1.00 9.20 8.01
N ASN A 152 -1.92 8.52 8.67
CA ASN A 152 -3.22 9.06 9.05
C ASN A 152 -3.39 9.13 10.57
N ASP A 153 -4.16 10.12 11.03
CA ASP A 153 -4.54 10.28 12.43
C ASP A 153 -5.73 9.38 12.84
N LYS A 154 -6.18 9.52 14.09
CA LYS A 154 -7.30 8.72 14.64
C LYS A 154 -8.63 8.98 13.93
N GLY A 155 -8.80 10.15 13.33
CA GLY A 155 -9.97 10.50 12.52
C GLY A 155 -9.83 10.08 11.05
N ASP A 156 -8.80 9.30 10.72
CA ASP A 156 -8.44 8.89 9.36
C ASP A 156 -8.09 10.06 8.43
N ASN A 157 -7.68 11.21 8.99
CA ASN A 157 -7.18 12.32 8.20
C ASN A 157 -5.70 12.11 7.88
N THR A 158 -5.30 12.35 6.62
CA THR A 158 -3.91 12.23 6.21
C THR A 158 -3.06 13.36 6.78
N LEU A 159 -2.12 13.00 7.65
CA LEU A 159 -1.08 13.88 8.20
C LEU A 159 0.06 14.09 7.19
N GLY A 160 0.34 13.07 6.37
CA GLY A 160 1.36 13.14 5.34
C GLY A 160 1.70 11.78 4.74
N LEU A 161 2.85 11.73 4.07
CA LEU A 161 3.42 10.53 3.46
C LEU A 161 4.73 10.17 4.14
N GLY A 162 5.08 8.89 4.10
CA GLY A 162 6.39 8.37 4.46
C GLY A 162 6.89 7.37 3.42
N THR A 163 8.15 6.97 3.53
CA THR A 163 8.64 5.74 2.92
C THR A 163 9.16 4.77 3.98
N ILE A 164 8.93 3.47 3.77
CA ILE A 164 9.42 2.44 4.69
C ILE A 164 10.92 2.26 4.48
N ILE A 165 11.71 2.40 5.56
CA ILE A 165 13.13 2.02 5.57
C ILE A 165 13.25 0.54 5.94
N ASP A 166 12.52 0.12 6.97
CA ASP A 166 12.54 -1.24 7.49
C ASP A 166 11.27 -1.55 8.31
N LEU A 167 10.89 -2.81 8.35
CA LEU A 167 9.81 -3.34 9.19
C LEU A 167 10.35 -4.56 9.94
N ASP A 168 10.52 -4.41 11.24
CA ASP A 168 10.87 -5.50 12.13
C ASP A 168 9.72 -5.77 13.11
N PRO A 169 8.81 -6.69 12.76
CA PRO A 169 7.67 -7.02 13.61
C PRO A 169 8.07 -7.87 14.83
N LEU A 170 9.28 -8.44 14.87
CA LEU A 170 9.76 -9.13 16.06
C LEU A 170 10.11 -8.14 17.16
N ASP A 171 10.80 -7.07 16.79
CA ASP A 171 11.22 -5.96 17.66
C ASP A 171 10.18 -4.84 17.75
N ASP A 172 8.96 -5.08 17.24
CA ASP A 172 7.85 -4.11 17.26
C ASP A 172 8.23 -2.75 16.64
N LYS A 173 9.05 -2.77 15.59
CA LYS A 173 9.69 -1.56 15.04
C LYS A 173 9.41 -1.36 13.57
N LEU A 174 8.74 -0.27 13.23
CA LEU A 174 8.64 0.26 11.87
C LEU A 174 9.54 1.50 11.74
N THR A 175 10.47 1.48 10.79
CA THR A 175 11.36 2.61 10.52
C THR A 175 10.87 3.35 9.26
N LEU A 176 10.60 4.64 9.40
CA LEU A 176 10.06 5.49 8.33
C LEU A 176 10.99 6.64 7.99
N PHE A 177 10.99 7.04 6.73
CA PHE A 177 11.49 8.33 6.28
C PHE A 177 10.30 9.24 5.94
N THR A 178 10.08 10.31 6.71
CA THR A 178 8.90 11.17 6.53
C THR A 178 9.12 12.60 7.01
N PRO A 179 8.48 13.62 6.39
CA PRO A 179 8.45 14.98 6.90
C PRO A 179 7.40 15.19 8.01
N VAL A 180 6.58 14.18 8.34
CA VAL A 180 5.61 14.27 9.44
C VAL A 180 6.37 14.38 10.77
N GLN A 181 6.21 15.52 11.45
CA GLN A 181 6.97 15.84 12.67
C GLN A 181 6.41 15.14 13.92
N ASP A 182 5.09 15.07 14.03
CA ASP A 182 4.39 14.53 15.20
C ASP A 182 3.96 13.08 14.95
N ILE A 183 4.93 12.16 15.01
CA ILE A 183 4.70 10.73 14.74
C ILE A 183 3.71 10.09 15.70
N TYR A 184 3.56 10.64 16.91
CA TYR A 184 2.62 10.13 17.92
C TYR A 184 1.16 10.37 17.55
N LYS A 185 0.87 11.27 16.61
CA LYS A 185 -0.48 11.44 16.04
C LYS A 185 -0.82 10.39 14.98
N VAL A 186 0.17 9.71 14.42
CA VAL A 186 -0.08 8.65 13.43
C VAL A 186 -0.67 7.45 14.15
N THR A 187 -1.86 7.05 13.74
CA THR A 187 -2.54 5.86 14.27
C THR A 187 -2.87 4.85 13.18
N ALA A 188 -2.87 5.25 11.91
CA ALA A 188 -3.10 4.36 10.78
C ALA A 188 -2.03 4.59 9.70
N ILE A 189 -1.52 3.49 9.15
CA ILE A 189 -0.55 3.48 8.06
C ILE A 189 -1.15 2.76 6.86
N TYR A 190 -1.38 3.52 5.79
CA TYR A 190 -1.89 2.99 4.53
C TYR A 190 -0.72 2.59 3.64
N LEU A 191 -0.61 1.30 3.36
CA LEU A 191 0.38 0.80 2.42
C LEU A 191 0.00 1.21 0.99
N GLY A 192 0.87 1.98 0.34
CA GLY A 192 0.70 2.36 -1.06
C GLY A 192 1.12 1.22 -2.01
N ASN A 193 1.38 1.59 -3.26
CA ASN A 193 1.89 0.65 -4.27
C ASN A 193 3.07 1.20 -5.06
N ILE A 194 3.63 2.36 -4.68
CA ILE A 194 4.75 3.02 -5.39
C ILE A 194 5.99 2.95 -4.51
N LYS A 195 7.13 2.56 -5.09
CA LYS A 195 8.44 2.64 -4.43
C LYS A 195 9.11 3.96 -4.78
N VAL A 196 9.51 4.73 -3.78
CA VAL A 196 10.28 5.96 -3.92
C VAL A 196 11.51 5.89 -3.04
N GLU A 197 12.64 5.64 -3.68
CA GLU A 197 13.93 5.52 -3.01
C GLU A 197 14.34 6.86 -2.41
N GLN A 198 14.59 6.85 -1.10
CA GLN A 198 15.03 8.02 -0.33
C GLN A 198 14.16 9.28 -0.53
N GLY A 199 12.87 9.11 -0.87
CA GLY A 199 11.96 10.22 -1.12
C GLY A 199 12.27 11.02 -2.39
N GLU A 200 13.17 10.56 -3.27
CA GLU A 200 13.55 11.30 -4.48
C GLU A 200 13.11 10.62 -5.78
N LYS A 201 13.31 9.29 -5.88
CA LYS A 201 13.24 8.59 -7.16
C LYS A 201 12.23 7.46 -7.13
N GLU A 202 11.19 7.57 -7.95
CA GLU A 202 10.28 6.46 -8.21
C GLU A 202 11.01 5.30 -8.89
N ARG A 203 10.95 4.12 -8.28
CA ARG A 203 11.60 2.89 -8.76
C ARG A 203 10.61 1.91 -9.40
N GLY A 204 9.32 2.06 -9.16
CA GLY A 204 8.29 1.21 -9.74
C GLY A 204 7.12 1.02 -8.82
N LYS A 205 6.32 -0.01 -9.11
CA LYS A 205 5.14 -0.37 -8.31
C LYS A 205 5.23 -1.80 -7.79
N ILE A 206 4.67 -2.03 -6.61
CA ILE A 206 4.54 -3.36 -6.00
C ILE A 206 3.15 -3.54 -5.39
N ARG A 207 2.79 -4.79 -5.09
CA ARG A 207 1.68 -5.10 -4.18
C ARG A 207 2.30 -5.55 -2.85
N PRO A 208 2.30 -4.70 -1.81
CA PRO A 208 3.04 -4.99 -0.59
C PRO A 208 2.42 -6.13 0.24
N VAL A 209 1.11 -6.31 0.13
CA VAL A 209 0.37 -7.44 0.68
C VAL A 209 -0.10 -8.30 -0.48
N ARG A 210 0.40 -9.53 -0.57
CA ARG A 210 0.02 -10.50 -1.58
C ARG A 210 -0.84 -11.59 -0.97
N TYR A 211 -2.01 -11.81 -1.56
CA TYR A 211 -2.88 -12.93 -1.22
C TYR A 211 -2.44 -14.16 -2.00
N LEU A 212 -2.19 -15.26 -1.29
CA LEU A 212 -1.64 -16.52 -1.78
C LEU A 212 -2.63 -17.69 -1.61
#